data_AF-A0AAV6B9S9-F1
#
_entry.id   AF-A0AAV6B9S9-F1
#
_cell.length_a   1.000
_cell.length_b   1.000
_cell.length_c   1.000
_cell.angle_alpha   90.00
_cell.angle_beta   90.00
_cell.angle_gamma   90.00
#
_symmetry.space_group_name_H-M   'P 1'
#
loop_
_entity.id
_entity.type
_entity.pdbx_description
1 polymer ?
#
loop_
_entity_poly.entity_id
_entity_poly.type
_entity_poly.pdbx_seq_one_letter_code
_entity_poly.pdbx_strand_id
1 'polypeptide(L)'
;MMYQLGWTTLPGLRGLSVSEFHAVPTSTPDNERGVAINLGDQSECESFLRMIEAAFASRRFTNAADAFDTVKAFALERASH
;
A
#
# COMPACT_ATOMS: atom_id res chain seq x y z
N MET A 1 12.92 3.79 9.55
CA MET A 1 11.79 4.64 10.00
C MET A 1 10.47 3.95 9.68
N MET A 2 9.44 4.09 10.52
CA MET A 2 8.14 3.49 10.28
C MET A 2 7.25 4.44 9.47
N TYR A 3 6.59 3.91 8.46
CA TYR A 3 5.69 4.64 7.58
C TYR A 3 4.33 3.96 7.55
N GLN A 4 3.28 4.78 7.60
CA GLN A 4 1.91 4.37 7.36
C GLN A 4 1.62 4.45 5.87
N LEU A 5 1.52 3.29 5.22
CA LEU A 5 1.06 3.17 3.85
C LEU A 5 -0.47 3.30 3.81
N GLY A 6 -0.95 4.28 3.05
CA GLY A 6 -2.35 4.47 2.68
C GLY A 6 -2.52 4.49 1.16
N TRP A 7 -3.73 4.24 0.70
CA TRP A 7 -4.10 4.29 -0.72
C TRP A 7 -5.60 4.56 -0.88
N THR A 8 -5.99 5.00 -2.06
CA THR A 8 -7.39 5.20 -2.43
C THR A 8 -7.91 3.95 -3.13
N THR A 9 -9.06 3.43 -2.67
CA THR A 9 -9.83 2.41 -3.39
C THR A 9 -10.87 3.09 -4.27
N LEU A 10 -10.70 3.01 -5.59
CA LEU A 10 -11.63 3.56 -6.56
C LEU A 10 -12.56 2.44 -7.08
N PRO A 11 -13.88 2.54 -6.85
CA PRO A 11 -14.84 1.61 -7.44
C PRO A 11 -14.99 1.90 -8.93
N GLY A 12 -14.69 0.91 -9.78
CA GLY A 12 -14.82 0.99 -11.24
C GLY A 12 -15.83 0.00 -11.82
N LEU A 13 -16.23 0.23 -13.07
CA LEU A 13 -17.20 -0.58 -13.84
C LEU A 13 -16.85 -2.07 -13.97
N ARG A 14 -15.60 -2.47 -13.67
CA ARG A 14 -15.11 -3.86 -13.77
C ARG A 14 -14.45 -4.38 -12.49
N GLY A 15 -14.62 -3.68 -11.37
CA GLY A 15 -14.00 -4.04 -10.08
C GLY A 15 -13.41 -2.82 -9.38
N LEU A 16 -12.77 -3.08 -8.24
CA LEU A 16 -12.07 -2.09 -7.44
C LEU A 16 -10.62 -1.98 -7.91
N SER A 17 -10.13 -0.75 -8.04
CA SER A 17 -8.72 -0.46 -8.26
C SER A 17 -8.17 0.29 -7.06
N VAL A 18 -6.93 -0.02 -6.69
CA VAL A 18 -6.19 0.73 -5.67
C VAL A 18 -5.22 1.66 -6.40
N SER A 19 -5.20 2.92 -6.00
CA SER A 19 -4.39 3.98 -6.63
C SER A 19 -4.07 5.04 -5.58
N GLU A 20 -3.23 6.02 -5.92
CA GLU A 20 -2.82 7.09 -4.99
C GLU A 20 -2.16 6.55 -3.72
N PHE A 21 -1.20 5.63 -3.92
CA PHE A 21 -0.41 5.13 -2.81
C PHE A 21 0.41 6.26 -2.20
N HIS A 22 0.30 6.42 -0.89
CA HIS A 22 1.04 7.41 -0.12
C HIS A 22 1.56 6.78 1.16
N ALA A 23 2.70 7.25 1.62
CA ALA A 23 3.31 6.78 2.85
C ALA A 23 3.64 7.98 3.74
N VAL A 24 3.10 7.97 4.96
CA VAL A 24 3.30 9.05 5.93
C VAL A 24 4.17 8.52 7.06
N PRO A 25 5.28 9.18 7.43
CA PRO A 25 6.07 8.77 8.57
C PRO A 25 5.20 8.78 9.84
N THR A 26 5.14 7.66 10.54
CA THR A 26 4.34 7.52 11.76
C THR A 26 5.15 6.87 12.87
N SER A 27 4.91 7.29 14.10
CA SER A 27 5.39 6.58 15.29
C SER A 27 4.34 5.63 15.87
N THR A 28 3.07 5.76 15.44
CA THR A 28 1.95 4.94 15.88
C THR A 28 1.25 4.34 14.65
N PRO A 29 1.48 3.05 14.36
CA PRO A 29 0.88 2.41 13.18
C PRO A 29 -0.62 2.14 13.36
N ASP A 30 -1.43 2.62 12.43
CA ASP A 30 -2.86 2.33 12.30
C ASP A 30 -3.06 1.11 11.40
N ASN A 31 -3.06 -0.08 12.00
CA ASN A 31 -3.30 -1.34 11.27
C ASN A 31 -4.76 -1.49 10.80
N GLU A 32 -5.66 -0.62 11.26
CA GLU A 32 -7.08 -0.61 10.88
C GLU A 32 -7.34 0.27 9.65
N ARG A 33 -6.52 1.30 9.43
CA ARG A 33 -6.71 2.29 8.35
C ARG A 33 -5.61 2.28 7.29
N GLY A 34 -4.57 1.49 7.48
CA GLY A 34 -3.45 1.35 6.55
C GLY A 34 -2.54 0.20 6.92
N VAL A 35 -1.37 0.18 6.28
CA VAL A 35 -0.35 -0.85 6.51
C VAL A 35 0.91 -0.16 6.99
N ALA A 36 1.41 -0.58 8.14
CA ALA A 36 2.64 -0.03 8.65
C ALA A 36 3.84 -0.82 8.13
N ILE A 37 4.77 -0.10 7.51
CA ILE A 37 5.99 -0.66 6.92
C ILE A 37 7.21 0.04 7.52
N ASN A 38 8.27 -0.73 7.76
CA ASN A 38 9.56 -0.17 8.14
C ASN A 38 10.40 -0.02 6.88
N LEU A 39 10.80 1.22 6.58
CA LEU A 39 11.66 1.55 5.44
C LEU A 39 12.90 2.27 5.96
N GLY A 40 14.05 2.09 5.29
CA GLY A 40 15.30 2.73 5.69
C GLY A 40 15.20 4.25 5.68
N ASP A 41 14.92 4.80 4.50
CA ASP A 41 14.98 6.24 4.20
C ASP A 41 13.80 6.70 3.33
N GLN A 42 13.63 8.01 3.20
CA GLN A 42 12.59 8.61 2.35
C GLN A 42 12.72 8.17 0.87
N SER A 43 13.94 7.99 0.36
CA SER A 43 14.18 7.53 -1.02
C SER A 43 13.73 6.08 -1.25
N GLU A 44 13.91 5.22 -0.25
CA GLU A 44 13.39 3.83 -0.27
C GLU A 44 11.87 3.85 -0.26
N CYS A 45 11.27 4.75 0.52
CA CYS A 45 9.83 4.96 0.57
C CYS A 45 9.26 5.39 -0.79
N GLU A 46 9.85 6.39 -1.44
CA GLU A 46 9.41 6.82 -2.77
C GLU A 46 9.57 5.72 -3.83
N SER A 47 10.67 4.96 -3.77
CA SER A 47 10.89 3.83 -4.68
C SER A 47 9.88 2.71 -4.45
N PHE A 48 9.55 2.43 -3.18
CA PHE A 48 8.52 1.48 -2.79
C PHE A 48 7.14 1.92 -3.29
N LEU A 49 6.78 3.21 -3.12
CA LEU A 49 5.51 3.77 -3.59
C LEU A 49 5.36 3.63 -5.12
N ARG A 50 6.41 3.91 -5.89
CA ARG A 50 6.38 3.72 -7.35
C ARG A 50 6.26 2.25 -7.73
N MET A 51 6.94 1.35 -7.01
CA MET A 51 6.89 -0.09 -7.25
C MET A 51 5.48 -0.64 -6.98
N ILE A 52 4.90 -0.31 -5.84
CA ILE A 52 3.58 -0.80 -5.44
C ILE A 52 2.50 -0.23 -6.38
N GLU A 53 2.60 1.04 -6.75
CA GLU A 53 1.69 1.64 -7.72
C GLU A 53 1.78 0.93 -9.07
N ALA A 54 2.98 0.66 -9.59
CA ALA A 54 3.13 -0.10 -10.83
C ALA A 54 2.58 -1.54 -10.73
N ALA A 55 2.77 -2.21 -9.59
CA ALA A 55 2.29 -3.57 -9.35
C ALA A 55 0.75 -3.65 -9.30
N PHE A 56 0.08 -2.62 -8.80
CA PHE A 56 -1.37 -2.60 -8.63
C PHE A 56 -2.12 -1.76 -9.68
N ALA A 57 -1.44 -0.91 -10.47
CA ALA A 57 -2.05 -0.09 -11.51
C ALA A 57 -2.83 -0.93 -12.55
N SER A 58 -2.34 -2.13 -12.87
CA SER A 58 -2.99 -3.04 -13.82
C SER A 58 -3.89 -4.09 -13.14
N ARG A 59 -3.91 -4.11 -11.81
CA ARG A 59 -4.56 -5.16 -11.01
C ARG A 59 -5.95 -4.69 -10.59
N ARG A 60 -6.96 -5.52 -10.85
CA ARG A 60 -8.35 -5.26 -10.48
C ARG A 60 -8.78 -6.25 -9.42
N PHE A 61 -9.42 -5.73 -8.38
CA PHE A 61 -9.91 -6.49 -7.26
C PHE A 61 -11.41 -6.65 -7.32
N THR A 62 -11.89 -7.78 -6.79
CA THR A 62 -13.31 -8.11 -6.77
C THR A 62 -14.02 -7.43 -5.61
N ASN A 63 -13.32 -7.20 -4.49
CA ASN A 63 -13.84 -6.55 -3.30
C ASN A 63 -12.73 -5.77 -2.55
N ALA A 64 -13.12 -4.89 -1.62
CA ALA A 64 -12.17 -4.02 -0.91
C ALA A 64 -11.32 -4.78 0.12
N ALA A 65 -11.85 -5.85 0.71
CA ALA A 65 -11.12 -6.67 1.68
C ALA A 65 -9.97 -7.43 1.02
N ASP A 66 -10.21 -8.01 -0.17
CA ASP A 66 -9.25 -8.70 -1.02
C ASP A 66 -8.14 -7.74 -1.50
N ALA A 67 -8.54 -6.52 -1.90
CA ALA A 67 -7.58 -5.46 -2.21
C ALA A 67 -6.70 -5.12 -1.02
N PHE A 68 -7.30 -4.94 0.16
CA PHE A 68 -6.58 -4.60 1.37
C PHE A 68 -5.62 -5.71 1.81
N ASP A 69 -6.08 -6.95 1.85
CA ASP A 69 -5.27 -8.10 2.25
C ASP A 69 -4.09 -8.31 1.30
N THR A 70 -4.32 -8.19 -0.02
CA THR A 70 -3.26 -8.32 -1.03
C THR A 70 -2.21 -7.21 -0.90
N VAL A 71 -2.64 -5.96 -0.73
CA VAL A 71 -1.71 -4.82 -0.57
C VAL A 71 -0.95 -4.96 0.75
N LYS A 72 -1.62 -5.36 1.83
CA LYS A 72 -1.00 -5.62 3.13
C LYS A 72 0.04 -6.73 3.05
N ALA A 73 -0.29 -7.87 2.47
CA ALA A 73 0.65 -8.98 2.30
C ALA A 73 1.87 -8.56 1.47
N PHE A 74 1.65 -7.86 0.34
CA PHE A 74 2.73 -7.35 -0.51
C PHE A 74 3.66 -6.38 0.23
N ALA A 75 3.08 -5.44 0.97
CA ALA A 75 3.82 -4.44 1.72
C ALA A 75 4.62 -5.06 2.89
N LEU A 76 4.02 -5.99 3.63
CA LEU A 76 4.69 -6.69 4.72
C LEU A 76 5.82 -7.60 4.22
N GLU A 77 5.62 -8.33 3.13
CA GLU A 77 6.66 -9.16 2.51
C GLU A 77 7.87 -8.33 2.12
N ARG A 78 7.65 -7.15 1.52
CA ARG A 78 8.72 -6.25 1.07
C ARG A 78 9.38 -5.49 2.21
N ALA A 79 8.66 -5.14 3.26
CA ALA A 79 9.22 -4.47 4.43
C ALA A 79 10.01 -5.42 5.34
N SER A 80 9.93 -6.74 5.12
CA SER A 80 10.63 -7.76 5.91
C SER A 80 11.97 -8.19 5.28
N HIS A 81 12.36 -7.62 4.14
CA HIS A 81 13.55 -7.99 3.36
C HIS A 81 14.54 -6.82 3.32
#